data_AF-A0A4Y2GGU1-F1
#
_entry.id   AF-A0A4Y2GGU1-F1
#
_cell.length_a   1.000
_cell.length_b   1.000
_cell.length_c   1.000
_cell.angle_alpha   90.00
_cell.angle_beta   90.00
_cell.angle_gamma   90.00
#
_symmetry.space_group_name_H-M   'P 1'
#
loop_
_entity.id
_entity.type
_entity.pdbx_description
1 polymer ?
#
loop_
_entity_poly.entity_id
_entity_poly.type
_entity_poly.pdbx_seq_one_letter_code
_entity_poly.pdbx_strand_id
1 'polypeptide(L)'
;MSNTEVLRWVAEADDSLARNKILTDNEIVRALIAEDDDDVTPSNPIKISHSEAGAELGTSLQWAEEQNFEAHEIMLLRRLRDRAFKLKIGTATQTKITDFFGH
;
A
#
# COMPACT_ATOMS: atom_id res chain seq x y z
N MET A 1 36.07 19.28 11.05
CA MET A 1 34.70 19.81 10.96
C MET A 1 34.74 21.24 11.43
N SER A 2 34.40 22.17 10.55
CA SER A 2 34.37 23.60 10.88
C SER A 2 33.00 23.98 11.45
N ASN A 3 32.95 24.93 12.38
CA ASN A 3 31.69 25.38 13.02
C ASN A 3 30.63 25.87 12.01
N THR A 4 31.04 26.27 10.80
CA THR A 4 30.16 26.68 9.70
C THR A 4 29.42 25.52 9.04
N GLU A 5 30.00 24.31 9.03
CA GLU A 5 29.36 23.11 8.48
C GLU A 5 28.27 22.58 9.42
N VAL A 6 28.50 22.68 10.73
CA VAL A 6 27.54 22.28 11.77
C VAL A 6 26.28 23.17 11.71
N LEU A 7 26.44 24.49 11.54
CA LEU A 7 25.31 25.41 11.41
C LEU A 7 24.47 25.17 10.16
N ARG A 8 25.10 24.77 9.05
CA ARG A 8 24.40 24.42 7.81
C ARG A 8 23.53 23.18 7.98
N TRP A 9 24.03 22.16 8.67
CA TRP A 9 23.27 20.94 8.92
C TRP A 9 22.08 21.17 9.86
N VAL A 10 22.23 22.05 10.85
CA VAL A 10 21.10 22.45 11.72
C VAL A 10 20.03 23.20 10.91
N ALA A 11 20.43 24.12 10.03
CA ALA A 11 19.47 24.86 9.19
C ALA A 11 18.74 23.95 8.18
N GLU A 12 19.44 23.00 7.58
CA GLU A 12 18.88 22.05 6.61
C GLU A 12 17.97 21.01 7.29
N ALA A 13 18.32 20.57 8.50
CA ALA A 13 17.47 19.70 9.30
C ALA A 13 16.19 20.40 9.79
N ASP A 14 16.27 21.67 10.20
CA ASP A 14 15.10 22.46 10.60
C ASP A 14 14.14 22.72 9.43
N ASP A 15 14.65 22.99 8.22
CA ASP A 15 13.84 23.13 7.01
C ASP A 15 13.19 21.79 6.60
N SER A 16 13.92 20.68 6.74
CA SER A 16 13.39 19.32 6.54
C SER A 16 12.31 18.95 7.56
N LEU A 17 12.48 19.38 8.82
CA LEU A 17 11.53 19.17 9.91
C LEU A 17 10.24 19.95 9.67
N ALA A 18 10.34 21.17 9.12
CA ALA A 18 9.18 21.98 8.75
C ALA A 18 8.35 21.33 7.62
N ARG A 19 8.97 20.48 6.79
CA ARG A 19 8.29 19.73 5.72
C ARG A 19 7.67 18.41 6.20
N ASN A 20 8.06 17.90 7.36
CA ASN A 20 7.54 16.67 7.96
C ASN A 20 6.42 16.96 8.97
N LYS A 21 5.37 17.66 8.51
CA LYS A 21 4.14 17.84 9.31
C LYS A 21 3.48 16.48 9.50
N ILE A 22 3.36 16.03 10.76
CA ILE A 22 2.58 14.83 11.10
C ILE A 22 1.10 15.15 10.82
N LEU A 23 0.56 14.53 9.78
CA LEU A 23 -0.84 14.69 9.40
C LEU A 23 -1.72 13.85 10.32
N THR A 24 -2.84 14.43 10.72
CA THR A 24 -3.91 13.72 11.44
C THR A 24 -4.67 12.82 10.45
N ASP A 25 -5.31 11.73 10.89
CA ASP A 25 -6.03 10.78 10.03
C ASP A 25 -6.96 11.47 9.00
N ASN A 26 -7.68 12.51 9.42
CA ASN A 26 -8.57 13.29 8.55
C ASN A 26 -7.82 14.11 7.48
N GLU A 27 -6.63 14.62 7.80
CA GLU A 27 -5.79 15.35 6.85
C GLU A 27 -5.19 14.40 5.81
N ILE A 28 -4.86 13.16 6.21
CA ILE A 28 -4.40 12.10 5.29
C ILE A 28 -5.51 11.72 4.31
N VAL A 29 -6.73 11.44 4.80
CA VAL A 29 -7.87 11.10 3.93
C VAL A 29 -8.19 12.25 2.97
N ARG A 30 -8.09 13.50 3.43
CA ARG A 30 -8.34 14.67 2.57
C ARG A 30 -7.25 14.88 1.52
N ALA A 31 -5.99 14.68 1.86
CA ALA A 31 -4.90 14.74 0.89
C ALA A 31 -5.06 13.64 -0.18
N LEU A 32 -5.44 12.43 0.25
CA LEU A 32 -5.67 11.28 -0.62
C LEU A 32 -6.85 11.48 -1.58
N ILE A 33 -7.90 12.20 -1.17
CA ILE A 33 -9.03 12.58 -2.03
C ILE A 33 -8.66 13.75 -2.97
N ALA A 34 -7.78 14.66 -2.53
CA ALA A 34 -7.38 15.82 -3.33
C ALA A 34 -6.37 15.46 -4.44
N GLU A 35 -5.57 14.40 -4.27
CA GLU A 35 -4.70 13.87 -5.34
C GLU A 35 -5.45 13.04 -6.39
N ASP A 36 -6.69 12.61 -6.10
CA ASP A 36 -7.56 11.87 -7.04
C ASP A 36 -8.47 12.81 -7.86
N ASP A 37 -8.27 14.13 -7.75
CA ASP A 37 -8.98 15.17 -8.53
C ASP A 37 -8.27 15.47 -9.87
N ASP A 38 -7.20 14.75 -10.20
CA ASP A 38 -6.71 14.69 -11.58
C ASP A 38 -7.66 13.81 -12.39
N ASP A 39 -8.47 14.48 -13.21
CA ASP A 39 -9.47 14.05 -14.18
C ASP A 39 -9.02 12.87 -15.08
N VAL A 40 -8.80 11.72 -14.48
CA VAL A 40 -8.69 10.44 -15.17
C VAL A 40 -10.11 9.91 -15.20
N THR A 41 -10.83 10.28 -16.25
CA THR A 41 -11.98 9.51 -16.75
C THR A 41 -11.70 8.03 -16.50
N PRO A 42 -12.55 7.30 -15.75
CA PRO A 42 -12.25 5.92 -15.39
C PRO A 42 -12.28 5.10 -16.67
N SER A 43 -11.13 5.00 -17.32
CA SER A 43 -10.85 4.11 -18.43
C SER A 43 -11.29 2.75 -17.93
N ASN A 44 -12.28 2.17 -18.63
CA ASN A 44 -13.02 0.97 -18.25
C ASN A 44 -12.26 0.11 -17.24
N PRO A 45 -12.79 -0.11 -16.02
CA PRO A 45 -12.09 -0.88 -15.01
C PRO A 45 -11.66 -2.21 -15.62
N ILE A 46 -10.35 -2.42 -15.72
CA ILE A 46 -9.77 -3.64 -16.25
C ILE A 46 -10.26 -4.76 -15.35
N LYS A 47 -11.09 -5.65 -15.90
CA LYS A 47 -11.62 -6.82 -15.17
C LYS A 47 -10.52 -7.86 -15.02
N ILE A 48 -9.64 -7.64 -14.05
CA ILE A 48 -8.67 -8.63 -13.60
C ILE A 48 -9.38 -9.80 -12.92
N SER A 49 -8.95 -11.02 -13.25
CA SER A 49 -9.51 -12.22 -12.61
C SER A 49 -9.04 -12.33 -11.16
N HIS A 50 -9.78 -13.06 -10.31
CA HIS A 50 -9.38 -13.25 -8.91
C HIS A 50 -8.01 -13.93 -8.74
N SER A 51 -7.63 -14.79 -9.68
CA SER A 51 -6.33 -15.47 -9.66
C SER A 51 -5.19 -14.52 -10.06
N GLU A 52 -5.44 -13.67 -11.04
CA GLU A 52 -4.50 -12.65 -11.53
C GLU A 52 -4.27 -11.56 -10.47
N ALA A 53 -5.34 -11.05 -9.86
CA ALA A 53 -5.25 -10.10 -8.75
C ALA A 53 -4.47 -10.67 -7.55
N GLY A 54 -4.62 -11.97 -7.27
CA GLY A 54 -3.85 -12.65 -6.22
C GLY A 54 -2.37 -12.81 -6.55
N ALA A 55 -2.04 -13.07 -7.82
CA ALA A 55 -0.67 -13.20 -8.30
C ALA A 55 0.05 -11.84 -8.27
N GLU A 56 -0.56 -10.79 -8.81
CA GLU A 56 0.00 -9.43 -8.79
C GLU A 56 0.23 -8.94 -7.36
N LEU A 57 -0.74 -9.15 -6.46
CA LEU A 57 -0.58 -8.78 -5.04
C LEU A 57 0.60 -9.53 -4.39
N GLY A 58 0.82 -10.80 -4.75
CA GLY A 58 1.96 -11.59 -4.29
C GLY A 58 3.29 -11.02 -4.78
N THR A 59 3.38 -10.65 -6.06
CA THR A 59 4.56 -10.03 -6.65
C THR A 59 4.85 -8.65 -6.06
N SER A 60 3.83 -7.81 -5.87
CA SER A 60 3.99 -6.51 -5.21
C SER A 60 4.44 -6.64 -3.76
N LEU A 61 3.95 -7.64 -3.02
CA LEU A 61 4.39 -7.91 -1.66
C LEU A 61 5.87 -8.33 -1.61
N GLN A 62 6.29 -9.22 -2.51
CA GLN A 62 7.70 -9.63 -2.60
C GLN A 62 8.59 -8.44 -2.94
N TRP A 63 8.20 -7.63 -3.93
CA TRP A 63 8.94 -6.42 -4.29
C TRP A 63 9.03 -5.45 -3.11
N ALA A 64 7.95 -5.27 -2.34
CA ALA A 64 7.96 -4.42 -1.14
C ALA A 64 8.87 -4.97 -0.02
N GLU A 65 8.97 -6.28 0.14
CA GLU A 65 9.91 -6.90 1.08
C GLU A 65 11.37 -6.71 0.64
N GLU A 66 11.65 -6.73 -0.67
CA GLU A 66 12.99 -6.54 -1.25
C GLU A 66 13.46 -5.07 -1.26
N GLN A 67 12.53 -4.12 -1.43
CA GLN A 67 12.83 -2.68 -1.38
C GLN A 67 12.98 -2.13 0.05
N ASN A 68 12.86 -2.98 1.07
CA ASN A 68 13.04 -2.62 2.48
C ASN A 68 12.10 -1.49 2.95
N PHE A 69 10.84 -1.53 2.48
CA PHE A 69 9.76 -0.64 2.95
C PHE A 69 9.55 -0.77 4.46
N GLU A 70 8.92 0.23 5.07
CA GLU A 70 8.71 0.20 6.50
C GLU A 70 7.82 -0.98 6.90
N ALA A 71 8.11 -1.58 8.06
CA ALA A 71 7.44 -2.79 8.52
C ALA A 71 5.92 -2.64 8.58
N HIS A 72 5.43 -1.42 8.82
CA HIS A 72 4.00 -1.13 8.90
C HIS A 72 3.30 -1.17 7.52
N GLU A 73 4.00 -0.81 6.44
CA GLU A 73 3.50 -0.87 5.06
C GLU A 73 3.43 -2.32 4.57
N ILE A 74 4.47 -3.12 4.85
CA ILE A 74 4.49 -4.56 4.56
C ILE A 74 3.39 -5.29 5.35
N MET A 75 3.15 -4.88 6.61
CA MET A 75 2.11 -5.46 7.45
C MET A 75 0.70 -5.20 6.89
N LEU A 76 0.46 -4.03 6.29
CA LEU A 76 -0.80 -3.71 5.64
C LEU A 76 -1.05 -4.61 4.43
N LEU A 77 -0.05 -4.79 3.56
CA LEU A 77 -0.15 -5.65 2.36
C LEU A 77 -0.40 -7.11 2.73
N ARG A 78 0.30 -7.65 3.74
CA ARG A 78 0.06 -9.01 4.26
C ARG A 78 -1.37 -9.18 4.78
N ARG A 79 -1.87 -8.19 5.54
CA ARG A 79 -3.24 -8.23 6.08
C ARG A 79 -4.30 -8.16 4.99
N LEU A 80 -4.07 -7.38 3.92
CA LEU A 80 -4.95 -7.32 2.76
C LEU A 80 -5.00 -8.66 2.03
N ARG A 81 -3.84 -9.28 1.77
CA ARG A 81 -3.73 -10.62 1.17
C ARG A 81 -4.52 -11.66 1.97
N ASP A 82 -4.28 -11.74 3.27
CA ASP A 82 -4.92 -12.73 4.13
C ASP A 82 -6.43 -12.52 4.19
N ARG A 83 -6.88 -11.26 4.19
CA ARG A 83 -8.31 -10.91 4.14
C ARG A 83 -8.93 -11.27 2.80
N ALA A 84 -8.23 -11.05 1.68
CA ALA A 84 -8.68 -11.44 0.35
C ALA A 84 -8.84 -12.97 0.25
N PHE A 85 -7.88 -13.75 0.75
CA PHE A 85 -8.00 -15.21 0.84
C PHE A 85 -9.18 -15.64 1.71
N LYS A 86 -9.34 -15.03 2.90
CA LYS A 86 -10.47 -15.33 3.78
C LYS A 86 -11.83 -15.02 3.14
N LEU A 87 -11.93 -13.89 2.44
CA LEU A 87 -13.14 -13.51 1.71
C LEU A 87 -13.42 -14.47 0.55
N LYS A 88 -12.40 -14.88 -0.22
CA LYS A 88 -12.54 -15.91 -1.27
C LYS A 88 -13.09 -17.22 -0.71
N ILE A 89 -12.59 -17.68 0.44
CA ILE A 89 -13.08 -18.90 1.11
C ILE A 89 -14.51 -18.71 1.65
N GLY A 90 -14.80 -17.57 2.28
CA GLY A 90 -16.12 -17.30 2.87
C GLY A 90 -17.23 -17.03 1.84
N THR A 91 -16.85 -16.61 0.63
CA THR A 91 -17.80 -16.33 -0.48
C THR A 91 -18.03 -17.55 -1.36
N ALA A 92 -17.09 -18.50 -1.39
CA ALA A 92 -17.27 -19.76 -2.10
C ALA A 92 -18.21 -20.69 -1.31
N THR A 93 -19.43 -20.91 -1.81
CA THR A 93 -20.33 -21.94 -1.31
C THR A 93 -19.74 -23.33 -1.61
N GLN A 94 -18.83 -23.82 -0.77
CA GLN A 94 -18.27 -25.16 -0.93
C GLN A 94 -19.35 -26.20 -0.70
N THR A 95 -19.72 -26.93 -1.76
CA THR A 95 -20.65 -28.07 -1.63
C THR A 95 -19.84 -29.35 -1.34
N LYS A 96 -18.60 -29.42 -1.83
CA LYS A 96 -17.63 -30.49 -1.57
C LYS A 96 -16.24 -29.90 -1.33
N ILE A 97 -15.43 -30.60 -0.52
CA ILE A 97 -14.06 -30.21 -0.16
C ILE A 97 -13.14 -30.06 -1.40
N THR A 98 -13.43 -30.77 -2.49
CA THR A 98 -12.64 -30.74 -3.73
C THR A 98 -12.92 -29.53 -4.62
N ASP A 99 -14.00 -28.79 -4.38
CA ASP A 99 -14.46 -27.71 -5.27
C ASP A 99 -13.43 -26.56 -5.35
N PHE A 100 -12.57 -26.41 -4.34
CA PHE A 100 -11.52 -25.40 -4.34
C PHE A 100 -10.30 -25.77 -5.19
N PHE A 101 -10.07 -27.07 -5.42
CA PHE A 101 -8.85 -27.58 -6.04
C PHE A 101 -8.98 -27.84 -7.55
N GLY A 102 -10.19 -27.73 -8.12
CA GLY A 102 -10.42 -27.79 -9.56
C GLY A 102 -9.90 -29.08 -10.22
N HIS A 103 -10.68 -30.16 -10.14
CA HIS A 103 -10.51 -31.36 -10.96
C HIS A 103 -11.74 -31.59 -11.82
#